data_AF-A0A6S7GQM0-F1
#
_entry.id   AF-A0A6S7GQM0-F1
#
_cell.length_a   1.000
_cell.length_b   1.000
_cell.length_c   1.000
_cell.angle_alpha   90.00
_cell.angle_beta   90.00
_cell.angle_gamma   90.00
#
_symmetry.space_group_name_H-M   'P 1'
#
loop_
_entity.id
_entity.type
_entity.pdbx_description
1 polymer ?
#
loop_
_entity_poly.entity_id
_entity_poly.type
_entity_poly.pdbx_seq_one_letter_code
_entity_poly.pdbx_strand_id
1 'polypeptide(L)'
;MTKCVKEVQLHNFSDDSEIGYGSASYLRTEFIDGRVKCSLVFGKSRTAPLRKISIPRLELQAAVLLVRISEIVQREIEITFSKICYWTDSEVVLKYIQNEDKRFTVYVGNRIAEIREKSEVQQWRYCPSKENPSDDASRGLKPSEMTSECRWLVGPSFLKGPESSWPQTNPAERYRRGRS
;
A
#
# COMPACT_ATOMS: atom_id res chain seq x y z
N MET A 1 30.86 13.02 -5.63
CA MET A 1 30.67 11.94 -4.65
C MET A 1 29.45 11.12 -5.05
N THR A 2 29.68 9.97 -5.66
CA THR A 2 28.63 9.00 -5.97
C THR A 2 28.05 8.49 -4.65
N LYS A 3 26.81 8.84 -4.33
CA LYS A 3 26.15 8.29 -3.15
C LYS A 3 25.90 6.81 -3.43
N CYS A 4 26.72 5.94 -2.86
CA CYS A 4 26.55 4.51 -3.04
C CYS A 4 25.25 4.10 -2.34
N VAL A 5 24.39 3.41 -3.09
CA VAL A 5 23.07 2.96 -2.64
C VAL A 5 23.26 1.68 -1.84
N LYS A 6 22.67 1.62 -0.64
CA LYS A 6 22.68 0.45 0.24
C LYS A 6 21.51 -0.48 -0.10
N GLU A 7 20.30 0.07 -0.17
CA GLU A 7 19.08 -0.68 -0.45
C GLU A 7 18.10 0.13 -1.31
N VAL A 8 17.33 -0.59 -2.13
CA VAL A 8 16.25 -0.04 -2.95
C VAL A 8 15.00 -0.87 -2.73
N GLN A 9 13.95 -0.24 -2.21
CA GLN A 9 12.72 -0.91 -1.80
C GLN A 9 11.54 -0.31 -2.54
N LEU A 10 10.56 -1.15 -2.90
CA LEU A 10 9.29 -0.73 -3.47
C LEU A 10 8.19 -0.80 -2.40
N HIS A 11 7.53 0.32 -2.15
CA HIS A 11 6.40 0.38 -1.22
C HIS A 11 5.12 0.73 -1.98
N ASN A 12 4.18 -0.21 -2.01
CA ASN A 12 2.92 -0.08 -2.71
C ASN A 12 1.81 0.15 -1.70
N PHE A 13 1.00 1.18 -1.91
CA PHE A 13 -0.16 1.53 -1.11
C PHE A 13 -1.41 1.46 -1.97
N SER A 14 -2.49 0.93 -1.41
CA SER A 14 -3.84 1.07 -1.97
C SER A 14 -4.81 1.51 -0.89
N ASP A 15 -5.84 2.23 -1.32
CA ASP A 15 -7.09 2.44 -0.58
C ASP A 15 -8.24 2.19 -1.56
N ASP A 16 -9.30 1.53 -1.11
CA ASP A 16 -10.55 1.38 -1.86
C ASP A 16 -11.71 1.70 -0.93
N SER A 17 -12.38 2.80 -1.26
CA SER A 17 -13.53 3.33 -0.53
C SER A 17 -14.77 3.27 -1.41
N GLU A 18 -15.94 3.46 -0.81
CA GLU A 18 -17.20 3.59 -1.57
C GLU A 18 -17.22 4.77 -2.56
N ILE A 19 -16.24 5.67 -2.49
CA ILE A 19 -16.18 6.93 -3.26
C ILE A 19 -15.13 6.83 -4.39
N GLY A 20 -14.11 5.97 -4.23
CA GLY A 20 -13.10 5.69 -5.24
C GLY A 20 -11.96 4.85 -4.70
N TYR A 21 -11.08 4.41 -5.60
CA TYR A 21 -9.83 3.74 -5.24
C TYR A 21 -8.61 4.58 -5.64
N GLY A 22 -7.65 4.64 -4.73
CA GLY A 22 -6.35 5.27 -4.90
C GLY A 22 -5.24 4.22 -4.78
N SER A 23 -4.17 4.40 -5.55
CA SER A 23 -2.96 3.60 -5.42
C SER A 23 -1.73 4.47 -5.63
N ALA A 24 -0.71 4.24 -4.82
CA ALA A 24 0.56 4.95 -4.86
C ALA A 24 1.70 3.98 -4.64
N SER A 25 2.72 4.02 -5.50
CA SER A 25 3.93 3.22 -5.37
C SER A 25 5.13 4.14 -5.22
N TYR A 26 5.96 3.87 -4.22
CA TYR A 26 7.12 4.67 -3.86
C TYR A 26 8.40 3.85 -3.96
N LEU A 27 9.42 4.47 -4.54
CA LEU A 27 10.80 4.01 -4.47
C LEU A 27 11.44 4.56 -3.19
N ARG A 28 11.80 3.69 -2.25
CA ARG A 28 12.60 4.04 -1.07
C ARG A 28 14.05 3.63 -1.32
N THR A 29 14.94 4.61 -1.35
CA THR A 29 16.38 4.41 -1.51
C THR A 29 17.09 4.78 -0.22
N GLU A 30 17.79 3.81 0.35
CA GLU A 30 18.68 4.02 1.50
C GLU A 30 20.12 4.09 0.99
N PHE A 31 20.84 5.13 1.40
CA PHE A 31 22.24 5.32 1.05
C PHE A 31 23.15 4.79 2.16
N ILE A 32 24.41 4.48 1.83
CA ILE A 32 25.40 4.00 2.81
C ILE A 32 25.60 4.99 3.98
N ASP A 33 25.40 6.29 3.74
CA ASP A 33 25.50 7.33 4.77
C ASP A 33 24.26 7.46 5.67
N GLY A 34 23.29 6.54 5.54
CA GLY A 34 22.07 6.50 6.36
C GLY A 34 20.97 7.44 5.87
N ARG A 35 21.19 8.24 4.82
CA ARG A 35 20.11 9.04 4.23
C ARG A 35 19.09 8.13 3.55
N VAL A 36 17.83 8.50 3.67
CA VAL A 36 16.70 7.84 3.00
C VAL A 36 16.01 8.85 2.09
N LYS A 37 15.78 8.45 0.83
CA LYS A 37 14.95 9.20 -0.11
C LYS A 37 13.76 8.34 -0.52
N CYS A 38 12.57 8.93 -0.46
CA CYS A 38 11.35 8.33 -0.99
C CYS A 38 10.85 9.17 -2.15
N SER A 39 10.37 8.53 -3.22
CA SER A 39 9.84 9.22 -4.40
C SER A 39 8.72 8.42 -5.05
N LEU A 40 7.64 9.10 -5.42
CA LEU A 40 6.52 8.51 -6.14
C LEU A 40 6.99 8.01 -7.52
N VAL A 41 6.73 6.74 -7.83
CA VAL A 41 7.02 6.14 -9.15
C VAL A 41 5.75 5.75 -9.90
N PHE A 42 4.64 5.59 -9.19
CA PHE A 42 3.34 5.35 -9.80
C PHE A 42 2.23 5.91 -8.92
N GLY A 43 1.28 6.62 -9.51
CA GLY A 43 0.09 7.11 -8.83
C GLY A 43 -1.14 6.94 -9.72
N LYS A 44 -2.22 6.41 -9.17
CA LYS A 44 -3.48 6.24 -9.89
C LYS A 44 -4.68 6.40 -8.96
N SER A 45 -5.68 7.14 -9.43
CA SER A 45 -6.95 7.35 -8.75
C SER A 45 -8.09 7.06 -9.74
N ARG A 46 -9.19 6.46 -9.27
CA ARG A 46 -10.44 6.29 -10.03
C ARG A 46 -11.65 6.45 -9.12
N THR A 47 -12.76 6.93 -9.67
CA THR A 47 -14.06 7.01 -9.00
C THR A 47 -14.65 5.61 -8.78
N ALA A 48 -15.44 5.45 -7.71
CA ALA A 48 -15.97 4.15 -7.31
C ALA A 48 -16.93 3.54 -8.34
N PRO A 49 -17.08 2.20 -8.34
CA PRO A 49 -18.06 1.52 -9.18
C PRO A 49 -19.50 1.94 -8.82
N LEU A 50 -20.35 2.12 -9.84
CA LEU A 50 -21.78 2.46 -9.66
C LEU A 50 -22.61 1.36 -8.96
N ARG A 51 -22.10 0.12 -8.88
CA ARG A 51 -22.77 -1.00 -8.22
C ARG A 51 -22.31 -1.11 -6.77
N LYS A 52 -23.27 -1.21 -5.84
CA LYS A 52 -23.00 -1.46 -4.42
C LYS A 52 -22.30 -2.80 -4.22
N ILE A 53 -21.03 -2.74 -3.85
CA ILE A 53 -20.21 -3.88 -3.41
C ILE A 53 -19.99 -3.70 -1.90
N SER A 54 -19.91 -4.78 -1.13
CA SER A 54 -19.64 -4.68 0.30
C SER A 54 -18.20 -4.18 0.56
N ILE A 55 -18.01 -3.40 1.63
CA ILE A 55 -16.70 -2.86 2.03
C ILE A 55 -15.59 -3.94 2.05
N PRO A 56 -15.78 -5.12 2.67
CA PRO A 56 -14.72 -6.15 2.69
C PRO A 56 -14.32 -6.67 1.29
N ARG A 57 -15.23 -6.61 0.32
CA ARG A 57 -14.94 -7.00 -1.07
C ARG A 57 -14.19 -5.89 -1.81
N LEU A 58 -14.48 -4.62 -1.53
CA LEU A 58 -13.72 -3.48 -2.05
C LEU A 58 -12.28 -3.53 -1.53
N GLU A 59 -12.10 -3.64 -0.21
CA GLU A 59 -10.77 -3.72 0.41
C GLU A 59 -9.92 -4.87 -0.19
N LEU A 60 -10.53 -6.04 -0.41
CA LEU A 60 -9.83 -7.18 -1.02
C LEU A 60 -9.54 -6.95 -2.51
N GLN A 61 -10.42 -6.27 -3.22
CA GLN A 61 -10.21 -5.89 -4.62
C GLN A 61 -9.09 -4.84 -4.76
N ALA A 62 -8.95 -3.94 -3.78
CA ALA A 62 -7.84 -3.00 -3.66
C ALA A 62 -6.51 -3.75 -3.59
N ALA A 63 -6.42 -4.77 -2.74
CA ALA A 63 -5.23 -5.60 -2.58
C ALA A 63 -4.84 -6.33 -3.87
N VAL A 64 -5.82 -6.87 -4.61
CA VAL A 64 -5.59 -7.50 -5.93
C VAL A 64 -5.07 -6.47 -6.93
N LEU A 65 -5.66 -5.28 -6.96
CA LEU A 65 -5.19 -4.22 -7.85
C LEU A 65 -3.76 -3.80 -7.49
N LEU A 66 -3.43 -3.75 -6.20
CA LEU A 66 -2.12 -3.35 -5.72
C LEU A 66 -1.01 -4.30 -6.19
N VAL A 67 -1.22 -5.62 -6.12
CA VAL A 67 -0.21 -6.59 -6.62
C VAL A 67 -0.02 -6.48 -8.14
N ARG A 68 -1.10 -6.27 -8.90
CA ARG A 68 -1.03 -6.08 -10.36
C ARG A 68 -0.28 -4.80 -10.73
N ILE A 69 -0.52 -3.70 -10.01
CA ILE A 69 0.21 -2.45 -10.22
C ILE A 69 1.68 -2.64 -9.89
N SER A 70 1.98 -3.35 -8.80
CA SER A 70 3.37 -3.62 -8.42
C SER A 70 4.11 -4.44 -9.48
N GLU A 71 3.49 -5.45 -10.09
CA GLU A 71 4.08 -6.19 -11.22
C GLU A 71 4.39 -5.28 -12.41
N ILE A 72 3.48 -4.35 -12.74
CA ILE A 72 3.71 -3.36 -13.79
C ILE A 72 4.92 -2.49 -13.43
N VAL A 73 4.94 -1.92 -12.23
CA VAL A 73 6.05 -1.05 -11.79
C VAL A 73 7.38 -1.80 -11.84
N GLN A 74 7.42 -3.04 -11.35
CA GLN A 74 8.62 -3.88 -11.36
C GLN A 74 9.12 -4.17 -12.78
N ARG A 75 8.20 -4.44 -13.71
CA ARG A 75 8.55 -4.70 -15.11
C ARG A 75 9.08 -3.47 -15.83
N GLU A 76 8.48 -2.30 -15.61
CA GLU A 76 8.78 -1.10 -16.40
C GLU A 76 9.97 -0.29 -15.87
N ILE A 77 10.30 -0.37 -14.58
CA ILE A 77 11.30 0.51 -13.96
C ILE A 77 12.74 -0.04 -14.03
N GLU A 78 12.95 -1.26 -14.53
CA GLU A 78 14.28 -1.89 -14.76
C GLU A 78 15.26 -1.80 -13.56
N ILE A 79 14.74 -1.80 -12.33
CA ILE A 79 15.52 -1.76 -11.09
C ILE A 79 15.32 -3.07 -10.32
N THR A 80 16.41 -3.62 -9.77
CA THR A 80 16.31 -4.73 -8.81
C THR A 80 15.96 -4.19 -7.42
N PHE A 81 14.85 -4.68 -6.86
CA PHE A 81 14.41 -4.31 -5.51
C PHE A 81 14.96 -5.30 -4.48
N SER A 82 15.55 -4.78 -3.41
CA SER A 82 15.94 -5.59 -2.25
C SER A 82 14.73 -5.99 -1.39
N LYS A 83 13.63 -5.23 -1.49
CA LYS A 83 12.38 -5.49 -0.75
C LYS A 83 11.18 -4.90 -1.48
N ILE A 84 10.06 -5.61 -1.43
CA ILE A 84 8.77 -5.12 -1.91
C ILE A 84 7.78 -5.23 -0.74
N CYS A 85 7.04 -4.15 -0.48
CA CYS A 85 6.05 -4.06 0.59
C CYS A 85 4.68 -3.69 0.02
N TYR A 86 3.63 -4.30 0.56
CA TYR A 86 2.23 -4.00 0.27
C TYR A 86 1.55 -3.48 1.53
N TRP A 87 1.04 -2.26 1.46
CA TRP A 87 0.40 -1.59 2.60
C TRP A 87 -1.11 -1.53 2.41
N THR A 88 -1.84 -1.92 3.44
CA THR A 88 -3.29 -1.77 3.52
C THR A 88 -3.69 -1.30 4.92
N ASP A 89 -4.76 -0.50 5.00
CA ASP A 89 -5.38 -0.12 6.26
C ASP A 89 -6.48 -1.13 6.70
N SER A 90 -6.75 -2.15 5.88
CA SER A 90 -7.69 -3.22 6.19
C SER A 90 -7.01 -4.38 6.91
N GLU A 91 -7.20 -4.45 8.23
CA GLU A 91 -6.87 -5.64 9.01
C GLU A 91 -7.59 -6.91 8.52
N VAL A 92 -8.79 -6.75 7.94
CA VAL A 92 -9.58 -7.87 7.43
C VAL A 92 -8.87 -8.50 6.24
N VAL A 93 -8.34 -7.68 5.32
CA VAL A 93 -7.50 -8.14 4.21
C VAL A 93 -6.24 -8.82 4.71
N LEU A 94 -5.53 -8.23 5.69
CA LEU A 94 -4.35 -8.87 6.26
C LEU A 94 -4.67 -10.24 6.86
N LYS A 95 -5.77 -10.37 7.60
CA LYS A 95 -6.24 -11.65 8.16
C LYS A 95 -6.58 -12.65 7.07
N TYR A 96 -7.20 -12.21 5.97
CA TYR A 96 -7.46 -13.09 4.83
C TYR A 96 -6.16 -13.62 4.20
N ILE A 97 -5.18 -12.74 3.99
CA ILE A 97 -3.89 -13.09 3.39
C ILE A 97 -3.05 -13.99 4.31
N GLN A 98 -3.15 -13.83 5.62
CA GLN A 98 -2.43 -14.65 6.61
C GLN A 98 -3.07 -16.02 6.86
N ASN A 99 -4.35 -16.19 6.55
CA ASN A 99 -5.08 -17.37 6.98
C ASN A 99 -4.98 -18.51 5.96
N GLU A 100 -4.38 -19.62 6.37
CA GLU A 100 -4.20 -20.81 5.52
C GLU A 100 -5.29 -21.88 5.73
N ASP A 101 -6.02 -21.83 6.85
CA ASP A 101 -6.86 -22.93 7.32
C ASP A 101 -8.37 -22.76 7.05
N LYS A 102 -8.84 -21.56 6.66
CA LYS A 102 -10.27 -21.28 6.50
C LYS A 102 -10.78 -21.55 5.10
N ARG A 103 -11.96 -22.18 5.03
CA ARG A 103 -12.78 -22.23 3.81
C ARG A 103 -13.39 -20.85 3.55
N PHE A 104 -12.91 -20.19 2.51
CA PHE A 104 -13.48 -18.93 2.03
C PHE A 104 -14.63 -19.17 1.04
N THR A 105 -15.48 -18.16 0.88
CA THR A 105 -16.37 -18.10 -0.29
C THR A 105 -15.51 -18.09 -1.57
N VAL A 106 -16.06 -18.60 -2.68
CA VAL A 106 -15.35 -18.65 -3.97
C VAL A 106 -14.78 -17.30 -4.37
N TYR A 107 -15.54 -16.21 -4.17
CA TYR A 107 -15.06 -14.86 -4.47
C TYR A 107 -13.79 -14.52 -3.68
N VAL A 108 -13.82 -14.67 -2.35
CA VAL A 108 -12.71 -14.33 -1.47
C VAL A 108 -11.51 -15.24 -1.73
N GLY A 109 -11.74 -16.55 -1.88
CA GLY A 109 -10.70 -17.52 -2.17
C GLY A 109 -9.94 -17.21 -3.47
N ASN A 110 -10.65 -16.87 -4.55
CA ASN A 110 -10.02 -16.53 -5.83
C ASN A 110 -9.13 -15.28 -5.74
N ARG A 111 -9.51 -14.27 -4.93
CA ARG A 111 -8.69 -13.06 -4.77
C ARG A 111 -7.47 -13.31 -3.89
N ILE A 112 -7.62 -14.08 -2.82
CA ILE A 112 -6.48 -14.47 -1.96
C ILE A 112 -5.49 -15.31 -2.78
N ALA A 113 -5.98 -16.24 -3.61
CA ALA A 113 -5.14 -17.04 -4.49
C ALA A 113 -4.31 -16.15 -5.43
N GLU A 114 -4.96 -15.18 -6.08
CA GLU A 114 -4.26 -14.24 -6.96
C GLU A 114 -3.24 -13.38 -6.22
N ILE A 115 -3.57 -12.89 -5.02
CA ILE A 115 -2.64 -12.14 -4.17
C ILE A 115 -1.41 -12.99 -3.84
N ARG A 116 -1.61 -14.24 -3.40
CA ARG A 116 -0.54 -15.15 -3.00
C ARG A 116 0.29 -15.69 -4.17
N GLU A 117 -0.27 -15.70 -5.38
CA GLU A 117 0.47 -16.03 -6.60
C GLU A 117 1.50 -14.93 -6.93
N LYS A 118 1.21 -13.68 -6.58
CA LYS A 118 2.00 -12.50 -6.97
C LYS A 118 2.78 -11.86 -5.82
N SER A 119 2.59 -12.34 -4.60
CA SER A 119 3.22 -11.78 -3.39
C SER A 119 3.29 -12.81 -2.27
N GLU A 120 4.23 -12.60 -1.35
CA GLU A 120 4.39 -13.40 -0.14
C GLU A 120 3.65 -12.76 1.04
N VAL A 121 3.14 -13.58 1.96
CA VAL A 121 2.39 -13.11 3.14
C VAL A 121 3.19 -12.10 3.97
N GLN A 122 4.52 -12.28 4.06
CA GLN A 122 5.42 -11.44 4.85
C GLN A 122 5.65 -10.04 4.25
N GLN A 123 5.31 -9.84 2.97
CA GLN A 123 5.39 -8.55 2.29
C GLN A 123 4.22 -7.61 2.66
N TRP A 124 3.15 -8.15 3.22
CA TRP A 124 1.93 -7.40 3.57
C TRP A 124 2.02 -6.78 4.95
N ARG A 125 1.71 -5.48 5.02
CA ARG A 125 1.82 -4.68 6.24
C ARG A 125 0.59 -3.79 6.45
N TYR A 126 0.35 -3.50 7.72
CA TYR A 126 -0.69 -2.55 8.12
C TYR A 126 -0.20 -1.11 7.99
N CYS A 127 -1.01 -0.23 7.41
CA CYS A 127 -0.82 1.21 7.42
C CYS A 127 -2.09 1.89 7.96
N PRO A 128 -2.02 2.72 9.01
CA PRO A 128 -3.16 3.52 9.44
C PRO A 128 -3.71 4.36 8.27
N SER A 129 -5.03 4.48 8.12
CA SER A 129 -5.64 5.24 7.01
C SER A 129 -5.10 6.68 6.95
N LYS A 130 -4.89 7.31 8.11
CA LYS A 130 -4.32 8.67 8.20
C LYS A 130 -2.91 8.79 7.63
N GLU A 131 -2.15 7.71 7.60
CA GLU A 131 -0.78 7.63 7.07
C GLU A 131 -0.75 7.06 5.64
N ASN A 132 -1.88 6.56 5.12
CA ASN A 132 -1.99 5.99 3.79
C ASN A 132 -2.02 7.13 2.74
N PRO A 133 -1.03 7.21 1.84
CA PRO A 133 -0.99 8.26 0.81
C PRO A 133 -2.03 8.03 -0.29
N SER A 134 -2.62 6.84 -0.39
CA SER A 134 -3.68 6.55 -1.36
C SER A 134 -4.94 7.38 -1.11
N ASP A 135 -5.19 7.76 0.15
CA ASP A 135 -6.27 8.67 0.55
C ASP A 135 -6.09 10.07 -0.07
N ASP A 136 -4.85 10.52 -0.25
CA ASP A 136 -4.57 11.82 -0.89
C ASP A 136 -4.97 11.78 -2.37
N ALA A 137 -4.82 10.61 -3.01
CA ALA A 137 -5.22 10.39 -4.39
C ALA A 137 -6.75 10.35 -4.56
N SER A 138 -7.47 9.83 -3.57
CA SER A 138 -8.94 9.67 -3.63
C SER A 138 -9.67 10.95 -3.24
N ARG A 139 -9.16 11.73 -2.28
CA ARG A 139 -9.74 13.01 -1.86
C ARG A 139 -9.39 14.19 -2.77
N GLY A 140 -8.27 14.08 -3.49
CA GLY A 140 -7.70 15.17 -4.29
C GLY A 140 -6.88 16.14 -3.44
N LEU A 141 -5.81 16.67 -4.02
CA LEU A 141 -4.95 17.69 -3.43
C LEU A 141 -5.18 19.03 -4.14
N LYS A 142 -5.28 20.12 -3.39
CA LYS A 142 -5.32 21.46 -3.98
C LYS A 142 -3.95 21.81 -4.57
N PRO A 143 -3.88 22.64 -5.62
CA PRO A 143 -2.60 23.08 -6.18
C PRO A 143 -1.65 23.70 -5.14
N SER A 144 -2.20 24.43 -4.16
CA SER A 144 -1.44 25.04 -3.05
C SER A 144 -0.82 24.01 -2.09
N GLU A 145 -1.35 22.79 -2.04
CA GLU A 145 -0.88 21.71 -1.17
C GLU A 145 0.16 20.82 -1.88
N MET A 146 0.26 20.93 -3.22
CA MET A 146 1.21 20.19 -4.06
C MET A 146 2.59 20.85 -4.06
N THR A 147 3.17 20.99 -2.88
CA THR A 147 4.56 21.43 -2.71
C THR A 147 5.53 20.28 -3.00
N SER A 148 6.81 20.59 -3.24
CA SER A 148 7.84 19.56 -3.50
C SER A 148 8.03 18.57 -2.34
N GLU A 149 7.64 18.96 -1.13
CA GLU A 149 7.74 18.15 0.08
C GLU A 149 6.40 17.52 0.50
N CYS A 150 5.36 17.61 -0.33
CA CYS A 150 4.07 17.05 0.01
C CYS A 150 4.14 15.52 0.07
N ARG A 151 3.39 14.93 1.01
CA ARG A 151 3.37 13.48 1.26
C ARG A 151 3.13 12.67 -0.01
N TRP A 152 2.27 13.14 -0.89
CA TRP A 152 1.99 12.46 -2.15
C TRP A 152 3.24 12.22 -3.00
N LEU A 153 4.13 13.20 -3.09
CA LEU A 153 5.36 13.11 -3.90
C LEU A 153 6.51 12.42 -3.17
N VAL A 154 6.66 12.68 -1.86
CA VAL A 154 7.80 12.20 -1.06
C VAL A 154 7.51 10.98 -0.20
N GLY A 155 6.29 10.46 -0.27
CA GLY A 155 5.80 9.33 0.52
C GLY A 155 5.51 9.68 1.99
N PRO A 156 4.91 8.73 2.73
CA PRO A 156 4.68 8.87 4.16
C PRO A 156 5.97 9.09 4.96
N SER A 157 5.90 9.91 6.00
CA SER A 157 7.06 10.27 6.82
C SER A 157 7.72 9.05 7.46
N PHE A 158 6.95 8.04 7.87
CA PHE A 158 7.47 6.84 8.50
C PHE A 158 8.42 6.05 7.60
N LEU A 159 8.26 6.12 6.26
CA LEU A 159 9.20 5.46 5.32
C LEU A 159 10.59 6.09 5.34
N LYS A 160 10.73 7.34 5.80
CA LYS A 160 12.04 7.98 5.98
C LYS A 160 12.80 7.44 7.19
N GLY A 161 12.10 6.77 8.11
CA GLY A 161 12.67 6.11 9.27
C GLY A 161 13.15 4.68 9.00
N PRO A 162 13.76 4.03 10.01
CA PRO A 162 14.08 2.61 9.96
C PRO A 162 12.80 1.76 9.98
N GLU A 163 12.90 0.52 9.50
CA GLU A 163 11.75 -0.40 9.46
C GLU A 163 11.11 -0.66 10.83
N SER A 164 11.89 -0.60 11.91
CA SER A 164 11.40 -0.72 13.28
C SER A 164 10.45 0.40 13.71
N SER A 165 10.46 1.55 13.03
CA SER A 165 9.53 2.66 13.30
C SER A 165 8.30 2.65 12.37
N TRP A 166 8.20 1.68 11.46
CA TRP A 166 7.04 1.62 10.57
C TRP A 166 5.79 1.15 11.31
N PRO A 167 4.59 1.53 10.83
CA PRO A 167 3.35 1.15 11.49
C PRO A 167 3.22 -0.36 11.64
N GLN A 168 2.77 -0.75 12.83
CA GLN A 168 2.44 -2.12 13.18
C GLN A 168 0.95 -2.20 13.45
N THR A 169 0.37 -3.38 13.26
CA THR A 169 -1.02 -3.63 13.61
C THR A 169 -1.20 -3.38 15.11
N ASN A 170 -1.98 -2.37 15.50
CA ASN A 170 -2.25 -2.10 16.91
C ASN A 170 -3.37 -3.04 17.39
N PRO A 171 -3.14 -3.92 18.38
CA PRO A 171 -4.20 -4.76 18.93
C PRO A 171 -5.39 -3.97 19.50
N ALA A 172 -5.23 -2.69 19.84
CA ALA A 172 -6.24 -1.86 20.48
C ALA A 172 -7.25 -1.17 19.53
N GLU A 173 -6.94 -1.00 18.23
CA GLU A 173 -7.89 -0.43 17.26
C GLU A 173 -9.01 -1.42 16.86
N ARG A 174 -8.84 -2.71 17.23
CA ARG A 174 -9.84 -3.81 17.14
C ARG A 174 -11.26 -3.44 17.59
N TYR A 175 -11.41 -2.48 18.51
CA TYR A 175 -12.70 -2.19 19.14
C TYR A 175 -13.45 -0.99 18.56
N ARG A 176 -12.84 -0.17 17.70
CA ARG A 176 -13.47 1.11 17.26
C ARG A 176 -14.27 1.03 15.96
N ARG A 177 -13.91 0.15 15.00
CA ARG A 177 -14.65 0.00 13.72
C ARG A 177 -15.87 -0.94 13.79
N GLY A 178 -16.15 -1.56 14.94
CA GLY A 178 -17.33 -2.42 15.15
C GLY A 178 -18.61 -1.67 15.56
N ARG A 179 -18.58 -0.34 15.62
CA ARG A 179 -19.71 0.52 16.01
C ARG A 179 -19.72 1.81 15.18
N SER A 180 -20.10 1.70 13.92
CA SER A 180 -20.51 2.83 13.08
C SER A 180 -21.38 2.31 11.95
#